data_AF-X1P6W6-F1
#
_entry.id   AF-X1P6W6-F1
#
_cell.length_a   1.000
_cell.length_b   1.000
_cell.length_c   1.000
_cell.angle_alpha   90.00
_cell.angle_beta   90.00
_cell.angle_gamma   90.00
#
_symmetry.space_group_name_H-M   'P 1'
#
loop_
_entity.id
_entity.type
_entity.pdbx_description
1 polymer ?
#
loop_
_entity_poly.entity_id
_entity_poly.type
_entity_poly.pdbx_seq_one_letter_code
_entity_poly.pdbx_strand_id
1 'polypeptide(L)'
;ASPPPVPDWVSEDQPRYVDASVKGVGIFSQSKYPNEAWEFLRWRLTSLEADIAQLKDGYFPCRGDLLINPAFREFFETCPGILPYAEILSRSGPTLHRFKIKIYEEIENEYWRPLVYGLKSPQQAIEDAKRAVNRILS
;
A
#
# COMPACT_ATOMS: atom_id res chain seq x y z
N ALA A 1 17.75 -1.30 -1.40
CA ALA A 1 16.90 -1.05 -0.24
C ALA A 1 16.34 -2.40 0.22
N SER A 2 16.21 -2.61 1.53
CA SER A 2 15.79 -3.91 2.08
C SER A 2 14.25 -4.03 2.08
N PRO A 3 13.69 -5.23 1.90
CA PRO A 3 12.25 -5.44 2.00
C PRO A 3 11.74 -5.03 3.39
N PRO A 4 10.45 -4.71 3.54
CA PRO A 4 9.86 -4.38 4.84
C PRO A 4 10.19 -5.46 5.88
N PRO A 5 10.59 -5.08 7.10
CA PRO A 5 10.86 -6.05 8.15
C PRO A 5 9.59 -6.84 8.48
N VAL A 6 9.78 -8.12 8.77
CA VAL A 6 8.73 -9.06 9.18
C VAL A 6 9.16 -9.73 10.49
N PRO A 7 8.23 -10.22 11.31
CA PRO A 7 8.58 -10.90 12.54
C PRO A 7 9.44 -12.16 12.30
N ASP A 8 10.39 -12.44 13.20
CA ASP A 8 11.37 -13.54 13.07
C ASP A 8 10.73 -14.94 12.93
N TRP A 9 9.50 -15.12 13.42
CA TRP A 9 8.74 -16.37 13.35
C TRP A 9 8.06 -16.58 12.00
N VAL A 10 8.13 -15.61 11.08
CA VAL A 10 7.65 -15.74 9.69
C VAL A 10 8.82 -16.22 8.82
N SER A 11 8.84 -17.53 8.54
CA SER A 11 9.85 -18.17 7.71
C SER A 11 9.91 -17.61 6.28
N GLU A 12 11.05 -17.79 5.60
CA GLU A 12 11.27 -17.23 4.25
C GLU A 12 10.35 -17.80 3.18
N ASP A 13 9.86 -19.02 3.37
CA ASP A 13 8.92 -19.72 2.51
C ASP A 13 7.45 -19.29 2.70
N GLN A 14 7.14 -18.54 3.76
CA GLN A 14 5.79 -18.02 3.99
C GLN A 14 5.51 -16.80 3.10
N PRO A 15 4.30 -16.68 2.51
CA PRO A 15 3.91 -15.48 1.78
C PRO A 15 3.91 -14.27 2.71
N ARG A 16 4.81 -13.32 2.45
CA ARG A 16 4.86 -12.03 3.16
C ARG A 16 3.84 -11.07 2.54
N TYR A 17 2.87 -10.65 3.33
CA TYR A 17 1.92 -9.61 2.96
C TYR A 17 2.32 -8.29 3.59
N VAL A 18 2.20 -7.21 2.83
CA VAL A 18 2.58 -5.87 3.30
C VAL A 18 1.46 -4.87 3.00
N ASP A 19 1.33 -3.85 3.85
CA ASP A 19 0.46 -2.72 3.52
C ASP A 19 1.03 -1.98 2.31
N ALA A 20 0.15 -1.63 1.37
CA ALA A 20 0.47 -0.79 0.23
C ALA A 20 -0.30 0.52 0.33
N SER A 21 0.43 1.63 0.24
CA SER A 21 -0.16 2.96 0.06
C SER A 21 -0.66 3.12 -1.37
N VAL A 22 -1.84 2.57 -1.64
CA VAL A 22 -2.49 2.66 -2.94
C VAL A 22 -3.39 3.90 -2.98
N LYS A 23 -3.23 4.73 -4.00
CA LYS A 23 -4.13 5.85 -4.30
C LYS A 23 -4.83 5.62 -5.62
N GLY A 24 -6.10 6.02 -5.67
CA GLY A 24 -6.90 6.05 -6.89
C GLY A 24 -7.17 7.49 -7.33
N VAL A 25 -7.79 7.62 -8.50
CA VAL A 25 -8.32 8.89 -9.00
C VAL A 25 -9.84 8.77 -9.10
N GLY A 26 -10.56 9.82 -8.68
CA GLY A 26 -12.00 9.91 -8.80
C GLY A 26 -12.41 11.04 -9.73
N ILE A 27 -13.48 10.83 -10.50
CA ILE A 27 -14.17 11.89 -11.24
C ILE A 27 -15.36 12.32 -10.40
N PHE A 28 -15.41 13.60 -10.02
CA PHE A 28 -16.55 14.15 -9.28
C PHE A 28 -17.82 14.08 -10.12
N SER A 29 -18.94 13.69 -9.50
CA SER A 29 -20.23 13.60 -10.18
C SER A 29 -20.73 14.95 -10.71
N GLN A 30 -20.27 16.07 -10.14
CA GLN A 30 -20.59 17.42 -10.60
C GLN A 30 -19.63 17.94 -11.69
N SER A 31 -18.69 17.12 -12.18
CA SER A 31 -17.79 17.52 -13.26
C SER A 31 -18.59 17.96 -14.50
N LYS A 32 -18.18 19.07 -15.10
CA LYS A 32 -18.74 19.52 -16.39
C LYS A 32 -18.23 18.70 -17.58
N TYR A 33 -17.15 17.94 -17.38
CA TYR A 33 -16.44 17.19 -18.42
C TYR A 33 -16.10 15.76 -17.95
N PRO A 34 -17.10 14.94 -17.56
CA PRO A 34 -16.84 13.61 -17.02
C PRO A 34 -16.29 12.65 -18.07
N ASN A 35 -16.69 12.80 -19.34
CA ASN A 35 -16.25 11.93 -20.43
C ASN A 35 -14.79 12.23 -20.79
N GLU A 36 -14.42 13.50 -20.93
CA GLU A 36 -13.07 13.93 -21.25
C GLU A 36 -12.10 13.58 -20.12
N ALA A 37 -12.53 13.75 -18.87
CA ALA A 37 -11.77 13.29 -17.71
C ALA A 37 -11.56 11.76 -17.76
N TRP A 38 -12.58 11.00 -18.14
CA TRP A 38 -12.46 9.55 -18.29
C TRP A 38 -11.53 9.14 -19.43
N GLU A 39 -11.59 9.79 -20.59
CA GLU A 39 -10.67 9.55 -21.71
C GLU A 39 -9.22 9.83 -21.31
N PHE A 40 -8.97 10.94 -20.61
CA PHE A 40 -7.65 11.26 -20.08
C PHE A 40 -7.16 10.20 -19.09
N LEU A 41 -7.98 9.80 -18.11
CA LEU A 41 -7.61 8.78 -17.14
C LEU A 41 -7.35 7.43 -17.80
N ARG A 42 -8.16 7.04 -18.79
CA ARG A 42 -7.94 5.81 -19.55
C ARG A 42 -6.57 5.85 -20.22
N TRP A 43 -6.27 6.90 -21.00
CA TRP A 43 -4.97 7.06 -21.63
C TRP A 43 -3.82 6.99 -20.61
N ARG A 44 -3.93 7.75 -19.51
CA ARG A 44 -2.88 7.84 -18.49
C ARG A 44 -2.64 6.51 -17.78
N LEU A 45 -3.70 5.73 -17.50
CA LEU A 45 -3.61 4.48 -16.75
C LEU A 45 -3.31 3.25 -17.62
N THR A 46 -3.36 3.38 -18.95
CA THR A 46 -3.02 2.29 -19.88
C THR A 46 -1.75 2.55 -20.70
N SER A 47 -1.16 3.75 -20.59
CA SER A 47 0.06 4.12 -21.33
C SER A 47 1.31 3.55 -20.66
N LEU A 48 2.06 2.74 -21.40
CA LEU A 48 3.37 2.23 -20.96
C LEU A 48 4.36 3.37 -20.68
N GLU A 49 4.34 4.42 -21.50
CA GLU A 49 5.20 5.60 -21.31
C GLU A 49 4.90 6.28 -19.96
N ALA A 50 3.62 6.45 -19.64
CA ALA A 50 3.21 7.07 -18.40
C ALA A 50 3.53 6.20 -17.18
N ASP A 51 3.41 4.88 -17.32
CA ASP A 51 3.78 3.92 -16.27
C ASP A 51 5.29 3.91 -16.01
N ILE A 52 6.12 3.96 -17.06
CA ILE A 52 7.57 4.05 -16.93
C ILE A 52 7.98 5.39 -16.29
N ALA A 53 7.32 6.50 -16.66
CA ALA A 53 7.54 7.78 -16.01
C ALA A 53 7.20 7.72 -14.51
N GLN A 54 6.07 7.11 -14.15
CA GLN A 54 5.67 6.91 -12.76
C GLN A 54 6.67 6.06 -11.96
N LEU A 55 7.24 5.02 -12.58
CA LEU A 55 8.28 4.20 -11.97
C LEU A 55 9.56 5.00 -11.70
N LYS A 56 9.95 5.89 -12.61
CA LYS A 56 11.10 6.80 -12.43
C LYS A 56 10.88 7.79 -11.28
N ASP A 57 9.63 8.16 -11.01
CA ASP A 57 9.26 8.97 -9.84
C ASP A 57 9.20 8.16 -8.53
N GLY A 58 9.45 6.85 -8.58
CA GLY A 58 9.48 5.95 -7.42
C GLY A 58 8.11 5.37 -7.05
N TYR A 59 7.11 5.44 -7.92
CA TYR A 59 5.78 4.89 -7.69
C TYR A 59 5.47 3.73 -8.62
N PHE A 60 4.87 2.67 -8.09
CA PHE A 60 4.44 1.54 -8.92
C PHE A 60 3.09 1.82 -9.61
N PRO A 61 2.96 1.57 -10.91
CA PRO A 61 1.66 1.59 -11.58
C PRO A 61 0.82 0.38 -11.14
N CYS A 62 -0.50 0.56 -11.10
CA CYS A 62 -1.43 -0.48 -10.64
C CYS A 62 -1.72 -1.47 -11.77
N ARG A 63 -0.77 -2.38 -12.06
CA ARG A 63 -0.87 -3.39 -13.10
C ARG A 63 -0.18 -4.70 -12.68
N GLY A 64 -0.67 -5.83 -13.22
CA GLY A 64 -0.24 -7.17 -12.81
C GLY A 64 0.94 -7.75 -13.59
N ASP A 65 1.38 -7.11 -14.66
CA ASP A 65 2.36 -7.64 -15.62
C ASP A 65 3.74 -6.95 -15.53
N LEU A 66 4.01 -6.14 -14.50
CA LEU A 66 5.25 -5.38 -14.33
C LEU A 66 6.53 -6.20 -14.54
N LEU A 67 6.57 -7.42 -13.99
CA LEU A 67 7.76 -8.28 -14.00
C LEU A 67 7.92 -9.11 -15.29
N ILE A 68 6.87 -9.22 -16.09
CA ILE A 68 6.85 -10.08 -17.28
C ILE A 68 6.77 -9.28 -18.58
N ASN A 69 6.28 -8.04 -18.52
CA ASN A 69 6.13 -7.20 -19.69
C ASN A 69 7.51 -6.64 -20.11
N PRO A 70 7.97 -6.93 -21.35
CA PRO A 70 9.29 -6.51 -21.81
C PRO A 70 9.53 -5.00 -21.75
N ALA A 71 8.48 -4.18 -21.79
CA ALA A 71 8.58 -2.72 -21.73
C ALA A 71 9.21 -2.19 -20.43
N PHE A 72 9.18 -2.96 -19.33
CA PHE A 72 9.75 -2.55 -18.06
C PHE A 72 11.14 -3.13 -17.79
N ARG A 73 11.67 -4.00 -18.68
CA ARG A 73 12.94 -4.69 -18.48
C ARG A 73 14.10 -3.72 -18.26
N GLU A 74 14.24 -2.74 -19.17
CA GLU A 74 15.29 -1.72 -19.09
C GLU A 74 15.24 -0.93 -17.77
N PHE A 75 14.03 -0.62 -17.29
CA PHE A 75 13.87 0.07 -16.01
C PHE A 75 14.41 -0.76 -14.84
N PHE A 76 14.07 -2.05 -14.76
CA PHE A 76 14.55 -2.90 -13.66
C PHE A 76 16.04 -3.23 -13.78
N GLU A 77 16.60 -3.31 -14.99
CA GLU A 77 18.05 -3.45 -15.22
C GLU A 77 18.82 -2.21 -14.76
N THR A 78 18.27 -1.02 -14.99
CA THR A 78 18.90 0.26 -14.60
C THR A 78 18.64 0.62 -13.13
N CYS A 79 17.55 0.12 -12.53
CA CYS A 79 17.16 0.35 -11.15
C CYS A 79 16.93 -0.98 -10.39
N PRO A 80 17.95 -1.85 -10.27
CA PRO A 80 17.77 -3.19 -9.69
C PRO A 80 17.34 -3.17 -8.21
N GLY A 81 17.63 -2.08 -7.48
CA GLY A 81 17.22 -1.91 -6.09
C GLY A 81 15.70 -1.79 -5.88
N ILE A 82 14.92 -1.54 -6.94
CA ILE A 82 13.46 -1.44 -6.91
C ILE A 82 12.80 -2.82 -7.13
N LEU A 83 13.51 -3.77 -7.74
CA LEU A 83 12.97 -5.09 -8.10
C LEU A 83 12.35 -5.86 -6.91
N PRO A 84 12.95 -5.89 -5.71
CA PRO A 84 12.34 -6.60 -4.57
C PRO A 84 10.97 -6.03 -4.17
N TYR A 85 10.71 -4.74 -4.41
CA TYR A 85 9.40 -4.14 -4.14
C TYR A 85 8.38 -4.52 -5.20
N ALA A 86 8.79 -4.64 -6.46
CA ALA A 86 7.93 -5.09 -7.55
C ALA A 86 7.48 -6.56 -7.36
N GLU A 87 8.36 -7.41 -6.85
CA GLU A 87 8.09 -8.83 -6.56
C GLU A 87 7.01 -9.04 -5.49
N ILE A 88 6.95 -8.15 -4.49
CA ILE A 88 5.96 -8.25 -3.41
C ILE A 88 4.62 -7.58 -3.74
N LEU A 89 4.48 -6.87 -4.87
CA LEU A 89 3.27 -6.11 -5.20
C LEU A 89 2.01 -6.98 -5.22
N SER A 90 2.10 -8.20 -5.75
CA SER A 90 1.00 -9.18 -5.79
C SER A 90 0.49 -9.59 -4.40
N ARG A 91 1.29 -9.35 -3.35
CA ARG A 91 1.01 -9.64 -1.95
C ARG A 91 0.91 -8.36 -1.13
N SER A 92 0.79 -7.22 -1.79
CA SER A 92 0.66 -5.92 -1.16
C SER A 92 -0.75 -5.37 -1.37
N GLY A 93 -1.30 -4.70 -0.37
CA GLY A 93 -2.65 -4.15 -0.49
C GLY A 93 -2.97 -3.15 0.60
N PRO A 94 -3.91 -2.22 0.36
CA PRO A 94 -4.34 -1.29 1.39
C PRO A 94 -5.33 -1.99 2.34
N THR A 95 -5.41 -1.50 3.58
CA THR A 95 -6.58 -1.79 4.42
C THR A 95 -7.81 -1.04 3.90
N LEU A 96 -8.86 -1.77 3.51
CA LEU A 96 -10.10 -1.21 2.97
C LEU A 96 -11.20 -1.20 4.03
N HIS A 97 -11.40 -0.05 4.68
CA HIS A 97 -12.53 0.15 5.59
C HIS A 97 -12.94 1.62 5.65
N ARG A 98 -14.25 1.91 5.71
CA ARG A 98 -14.77 3.29 5.80
C ARG A 98 -14.27 4.06 7.03
N PHE A 99 -13.94 3.34 8.10
CA PHE A 99 -13.40 3.89 9.35
C PHE A 99 -11.88 3.67 9.49
N LYS A 100 -11.16 3.37 8.41
CA LYS A 100 -9.71 3.07 8.45
C LYS A 100 -8.92 4.09 9.27
N ILE A 101 -9.17 5.38 9.06
CA ILE A 101 -8.47 6.47 9.76
C ILE A 101 -8.64 6.33 11.28
N LYS A 102 -9.90 6.25 11.75
CA LYS A 102 -10.21 6.09 13.19
C LYS A 102 -9.63 4.79 13.77
N ILE A 103 -9.71 3.69 13.01
CA ILE A 103 -9.15 2.41 13.44
C ILE A 103 -7.64 2.53 13.66
N TYR A 104 -6.91 3.15 12.73
CA TYR A 104 -5.47 3.36 12.87
C TYR A 104 -5.11 4.33 13.98
N GLU A 105 -5.89 5.39 14.20
CA GLU A 105 -5.71 6.32 15.32
C GLU A 105 -5.83 5.59 16.67
N GLU A 106 -6.84 4.72 16.84
CA GLU A 106 -6.98 3.93 18.08
C GLU A 106 -5.87 2.90 18.24
N ILE A 107 -5.44 2.23 17.15
CA ILE A 107 -4.28 1.32 17.19
C ILE A 107 -3.01 2.09 17.58
N GLU A 108 -2.79 3.29 17.05
CA GLU A 108 -1.65 4.12 17.41
C GLU A 108 -1.70 4.50 18.90
N ASN A 109 -2.85 5.01 19.36
CA ASN A 109 -3.02 5.54 20.71
C ASN A 109 -2.96 4.46 21.79
N GLU A 110 -3.55 3.30 21.54
CA GLU A 110 -3.70 2.23 22.55
C GLU A 110 -2.62 1.15 22.45
N TYR A 111 -2.02 0.95 21.26
CA TYR A 111 -1.01 -0.09 21.01
C TYR A 111 0.39 0.48 20.76
N TRP A 112 0.63 1.12 19.61
CA TRP A 112 1.99 1.47 19.18
C TRP A 112 2.66 2.48 20.11
N ARG A 113 1.99 3.60 20.37
CA ARG A 113 2.55 4.68 21.17
C ARG A 113 2.84 4.21 22.61
N PRO A 114 1.93 3.52 23.32
CA PRO A 114 2.23 3.01 24.66
C PRO A 114 3.36 1.99 24.71
N LEU A 115 3.49 1.11 23.70
CA LEU A 115 4.57 0.13 23.65
C LEU A 115 5.93 0.78 23.40
N VAL A 116 6.00 1.72 22.44
CA VAL A 116 7.24 2.44 22.13
C VAL A 116 7.75 3.24 23.34
N TYR A 117 6.84 3.82 24.13
CA TYR A 117 7.21 4.59 25.33
C TYR A 117 7.24 3.76 26.63
N GLY A 118 7.05 2.44 26.57
CA GLY A 118 7.08 1.58 27.76
C GLY A 118 5.97 1.85 28.78
N LEU A 119 4.84 2.41 28.34
CA LEU A 119 3.71 2.80 29.20
C LEU A 119 2.75 1.65 29.48
N LYS A 120 2.76 0.59 28.65
CA LYS A 120 1.92 -0.61 28.79
C LYS A 120 2.71 -1.87 28.44
N SER A 121 2.28 -3.01 28.98
CA SER A 121 2.76 -4.32 28.50
C SER A 121 2.15 -4.67 27.13
N PRO A 122 2.79 -5.54 26.32
CA PRO A 122 2.21 -6.03 25.06
C PRO A 122 0.79 -6.56 25.21
N GLN A 123 0.53 -7.36 26.24
CA GLN A 123 -0.79 -7.92 26.53
C GLN A 123 -1.81 -6.85 26.88
N GLN A 124 -1.45 -5.85 27.69
CA GLN A 124 -2.38 -4.78 28.02
C GLN A 124 -2.70 -3.91 26.79
N ALA A 125 -1.67 -3.53 26.04
CA ALA A 125 -1.79 -2.69 24.86
C ALA A 125 -2.68 -3.32 23.79
N ILE A 126 -2.52 -4.63 23.52
CA ILE A 126 -3.34 -5.31 22.49
C ILE A 126 -4.81 -5.44 22.92
N GLU A 127 -5.08 -5.69 24.20
CA GLU A 127 -6.46 -5.79 24.70
C GLU A 127 -7.16 -4.42 24.73
N ASP A 128 -6.43 -3.35 25.06
CA ASP A 128 -6.95 -1.98 24.99
C ASP A 128 -7.28 -1.58 23.54
N ALA A 129 -6.36 -1.83 22.60
CA ALA A 129 -6.59 -1.55 21.18
C ALA A 129 -7.77 -2.35 20.61
N LYS A 130 -7.90 -3.65 20.96
CA LYS A 130 -9.06 -4.46 20.59
C LYS A 130 -10.37 -3.84 21.09
N ARG A 131 -10.42 -3.42 22.35
CA ARG A 131 -11.62 -2.75 22.92
C ARG A 131 -11.94 -1.45 22.19
N ALA A 132 -10.95 -0.62 21.91
CA ALA A 132 -11.12 0.65 21.22
C ALA A 132 -11.61 0.46 19.78
N VAL A 133 -10.97 -0.43 19.01
CA VAL A 133 -11.39 -0.77 17.64
C VAL A 133 -12.80 -1.37 17.63
N ASN A 134 -13.15 -2.25 18.56
CA ASN A 134 -14.51 -2.83 18.63
C ASN A 134 -15.59 -1.77 18.83
N ARG A 135 -15.32 -0.65 19.53
CA ARG A 135 -16.28 0.46 19.67
C ARG A 135 -16.49 1.24 18.38
N ILE A 136 -15.52 1.21 17.45
CA ILE A 136 -15.66 1.82 16.12
C ILE A 136 -16.46 0.91 15.19
N LEU A 137 -16.32 -0.41 15.37
CA LEU A 137 -16.93 -1.42 14.52
C LEU A 137 -18.36 -1.81 14.93
N SER A 138 -18.73 -1.58 16.20
CA SER A 138 -20.09 -1.75 16.74
C SER A 138 -21.04 -0.67 16.25
#